data_AF-A0A847WUK9-F1
#
_entry.id   AF-A0A847WUK9-F1
#
_cell.length_a   1.000
_cell.length_b   1.000
_cell.length_c   1.000
_cell.angle_alpha   90.00
_cell.angle_beta   90.00
_cell.angle_gamma   90.00
#
_symmetry.space_group_name_H-M   'P 1'
#
loop_
_entity.id
_entity.type
_entity.pdbx_description
1 polymer ?
#
loop_
_entity_poly.entity_id
_entity_poly.type
_entity_poly.pdbx_seq_one_letter_code
_entity_poly.pdbx_strand_id
1 'polypeptide(L)' 'MQGGRADDGLGPNSDIGSRLRALYGAVQDEGIPEQLLDLLERLDSAEAAQRTASSSQDGE' A
#
# COMPACT_ATOMS: atom_id res chain seq x y z
N MET A 1 29.94 -1.27 20.56
CA MET A 1 28.62 -1.00 19.97
C MET A 1 28.42 -1.95 18.81
N GLN A 2 27.84 -3.12 19.06
CA GLN A 2 27.46 -4.06 18.00
C GLN A 2 25.95 -3.98 17.93
N GLY A 3 25.43 -3.20 16.97
CA GLY A 3 24.01 -3.19 16.66
C GLY A 3 23.63 -4.60 16.25
N GLY A 4 22.76 -5.24 17.03
CA GLY A 4 22.28 -6.57 16.76
C GLY A 4 21.77 -6.61 15.33
N ARG A 5 22.33 -7.52 14.52
CA ARG A 5 21.61 -8.02 13.35
C ARG A 5 20.25 -8.42 13.90
N ALA A 6 19.20 -7.69 13.53
CA ALA A 6 17.85 -8.17 13.77
C ALA A 6 17.84 -9.57 13.19
N ASP A 7 17.69 -10.58 14.05
CA ASP A 7 17.50 -11.94 13.57
C ASP A 7 16.17 -11.89 12.85
N ASP A 8 16.24 -11.74 11.53
CA ASP A 8 15.10 -11.49 10.68
C ASP A 8 14.14 -12.70 10.63
N GLY A 9 14.39 -13.72 11.45
CA GLY A 9 13.70 -15.01 11.48
C GLY A 9 14.01 -15.88 10.26
N LEU A 10 14.89 -15.42 9.37
CA LEU A 10 15.19 -16.07 8.09
C LEU A 10 16.37 -17.05 8.17
N GLY A 11 17.11 -17.07 9.30
CA GLY A 11 18.22 -17.98 9.54
C GLY A 11 19.25 -17.93 8.39
N PRO A 12 19.60 -19.07 7.75
CA PRO A 12 20.55 -19.10 6.63
C PRO A 12 20.17 -18.22 5.44
N ASN A 13 18.90 -17.82 5.31
CA ASN A 13 18.41 -16.97 4.22
C ASN A 13 18.46 -15.46 4.55
N SER A 14 19.11 -15.06 5.65
CA SER A 14 19.18 -13.66 6.08
C SER A 14 19.82 -12.74 5.01
N ASP A 15 20.81 -13.23 4.27
CA ASP A 15 21.45 -12.49 3.18
C ASP A 15 20.53 -12.30 1.96
N ILE A 16 19.62 -13.25 1.72
CA ILE A 16 18.59 -13.12 0.67
C ILE A 16 17.54 -12.10 1.13
N GLY A 17 17.11 -12.19 2.38
CA GLY A 17 16.16 -11.26 2.99
C GLY A 17 16.64 -9.81 2.95
N SER A 18 17.92 -9.57 3.29
CA SER A 18 18.50 -8.22 3.25
C SER A 18 18.53 -7.63 1.83
N ARG A 19 18.86 -8.45 0.82
CA ARG A 19 18.84 -8.03 -0.60
C ARG A 19 17.43 -7.72 -1.08
N LEU A 20 16.44 -8.54 -0.71
CA LEU A 20 15.04 -8.30 -1.06
C LEU A 20 14.53 -7.00 -0.42
N ARG A 21 14.84 -6.75 0.85
CA ARG A 21 14.50 -5.47 1.49
C ARG A 21 15.16 -4.28 0.82
N ALA A 22 16.44 -4.39 0.45
CA ALA A 22 17.12 -3.31 -0.27
C ALA A 22 16.46 -3.06 -1.64
N LEU A 23 16.09 -4.13 -2.36
CA LEU A 23 15.41 -4.03 -3.66
C LEU A 23 14.02 -3.38 -3.54
N TYR A 24 13.18 -3.87 -2.63
CA TYR A 24 11.83 -3.34 -2.46
C TYR A 24 11.82 -1.98 -1.74
N GLY A 25 12.80 -1.70 -0.89
CA GLY A 25 12.99 -0.38 -0.27
C GLY A 25 13.28 0.69 -1.31
N ALA A 26 14.15 0.40 -2.29
CA ALA A 26 14.41 1.33 -3.39
C ALA A 26 13.16 1.65 -4.22
N VAL A 27 12.27 0.66 -4.41
CA VAL A 27 10.98 0.85 -5.11
C VAL A 27 9.98 1.66 -4.26
N GLN A 28 10.05 1.58 -2.93
CA GLN A 28 9.19 2.39 -2.05
C GLN A 28 9.57 3.88 -2.05
N ASP A 29 10.82 4.21 -2.34
CA ASP A 29 11.26 5.61 -2.49
C ASP A 29 10.73 6.25 -3.79
N GLU A 30 10.22 5.43 -4.73
CA GLU A 30 9.54 5.93 -5.92
C GLU A 30 8.15 6.45 -5.57
N GLY A 31 7.73 7.55 -6.22
CA GLY A 31 6.40 8.11 -6.02
C GLY A 31 5.30 7.14 -6.43
N ILE A 32 4.14 7.21 -5.78
CA ILE A 32 2.97 6.41 -6.14
C ILE A 32 2.57 6.74 -7.59
N PRO A 33 2.40 5.73 -8.48
CA PRO A 33 1.96 5.95 -9.84
C PRO A 33 0.63 6.71 -9.93
N GLU A 34 0.55 7.68 -10.85
CA GLU A 34 -0.64 8.52 -11.06
C GLU A 34 -1.91 7.71 -11.35
N GLN A 35 -1.78 6.58 -12.04
CA GLN A 35 -2.90 5.67 -12.31
C GLN A 35 -3.53 5.10 -11.03
N LEU A 36 -2.75 4.86 -9.98
CA LEU A 36 -3.30 4.39 -8.71
C LEU A 36 -4.07 5.50 -8.01
N LEU A 37 -3.63 6.76 -8.13
CA LEU A 37 -4.35 7.92 -7.60
C LEU A 37 -5.67 8.14 -8.34
N ASP A 38 -5.68 8.06 -9.67
CA ASP A 38 -6.90 8.13 -10.49
C ASP A 38 -7.92 7.05 -10.09
N LEU A 39 -7.45 5.83 -9.84
CA LEU A 39 -8.31 4.74 -9.39
C LEU A 39 -8.93 5.02 -8.01
N LEU A 40 -8.18 5.63 -7.10
CA LEU A 40 -8.70 6.03 -5.78
C LEU A 40 -9.76 7.14 -5.92
N GLU A 41 -9.52 8.16 -6.75
CA GLU A 41 -10.49 9.25 -6.97
C GLU A 41 -11.79 8.74 -7.61
N ARG A 42 -11.67 7.80 -8.55
CA ARG A 42 -12.83 7.14 -9.18
C ARG A 42 -13.61 6.28 -8.18
N LEU A 43 -12.92 5.61 -7.27
CA LEU A 43 -13.55 4.84 -6.20
C LEU A 43 -14.35 5.78 -5.28
N ASP A 44 -13.75 6.87 -4.82
CA ASP A 44 -14.41 7.87 -3.97
C ASP A 44 -15.67 8.45 -4.66
N SER A 45 -15.55 8.75 -5.95
CA SER A 45 -16.66 9.27 -6.76
C SER A 45 -17.81 8.27 -6.87
N ALA A 46 -17.49 6.99 -7.12
CA ALA A 46 -18.49 5.93 -7.20
C ALA A 46 -19.19 5.71 -5.86
N GLU A 47 -18.46 5.71 -4.75
CA GLU A 47 -19.03 5.59 -3.42
C GLU A 47 -19.93 6.78 -3.06
N ALA A 48 -19.54 8.00 -3.42
CA ALA A 48 -20.35 9.20 -3.20
C ALA A 48 -21.66 9.16 -4.00
N ALA A 49 -21.60 8.71 -5.25
CA ALA A 49 -22.78 8.52 -6.09
C ALA A 49 -23.73 7.46 -5.49
N GLN A 50 -23.19 6.33 -5.02
CA GLN A 50 -23.99 5.30 -4.35
C GLN A 50 -24.65 5.82 -3.06
N ARG A 51 -23.89 6.54 -2.20
CA ARG A 51 -24.42 7.12 -0.95
C ARG A 51 -25.56 8.10 -1.21
N THR A 52 -25.43 8.92 -2.27
CA THR A 52 -26.48 9.85 -2.67
C THR A 52 -27.72 9.09 -3.13
N ALA A 53 -27.56 8.08 -4.00
CA ALA A 53 -28.67 7.28 -4.49
C ALA A 53 -29.42 6.53 -3.38
N SER A 54 -28.72 5.96 -2.40
CA SER A 54 -29.36 5.31 -1.24
C SER A 54 -30.11 6.30 -0.35
N SER A 55 -29.56 7.50 -0.13
CA SER A 55 -30.23 8.51 0.70
C SER A 55 -31.53 9.05 0.09
N SER A 56 -31.66 9.02 -1.24
CA SER A 56 -32.89 9.40 -1.92
C SER A 56 -33.95 8.30 -1.89
N GLN A 57 -33.57 7.03 -1.67
CA GLN A 57 -34.47 5.89 -1.69
C GLN A 57 -35.12 5.59 -0.32
N ASP A 58 -34.53 6.05 0.78
CA ASP A 58 -35.07 5.90 2.14
C ASP A 58 -36.07 7.01 2.55
N GLY A 59 -36.40 7.92 1.62
CA GLY A 59 -37.23 9.11 1.87
C GLY A 59 -38.61 9.14 1.19
N GLU A 60 -39.04 8.05 0.53
CA GLU A 60 -40.35 7.93 -0.15
C GLU A 60 -41.32 6.97 0.55
#